data_AF-A0A497L8N6-F1
#
_entry.id   AF-A0A497L8N6-F1
#
_cell.length_a   1.000
_cell.length_b   1.000
_cell.length_c   1.000
_cell.angle_alpha   90.00
_cell.angle_beta   90.00
_cell.angle_gamma   90.00
#
_symmetry.space_group_name_H-M   'P 1'
#
loop_
_entity.id
_entity.type
_entity.pdbx_description
1 polymer ?
#
loop_
_entity_poly.entity_id
_entity_poly.type
_entity_poly.pdbx_seq_one_letter_code
_entity_poly.pdbx_strand_id
1 'polypeptide(L)'
;MTKVRVRGIYATALTKLLLDKGFTIVQPSLVIAERFKMAPIEEEPDVVISDKEDKHGVLAVGPEEHLSAVLKALREEAPDTIIRKAPFELWAIYKGVVLDETKRLVGIGSATGVLTGQGSAEELPRPGEEVLVQVVRAEGGKPVLSLLPTLRGKFATLRPFQPGVEVSDKIRDVEKAAKLAELARSLLSEGLGLRWRSKAAQAGEEELKADVKALLAAWDE
;
A
#
# COMPACT_ATOMS: atom_id res chain seq x y z
N MET A 1 15.12 14.70 -0.51
CA MET A 1 13.95 15.56 -0.83
C MET A 1 12.73 14.65 -0.85
N THR A 2 11.69 14.96 -0.08
CA THR A 2 10.55 14.05 0.11
C THR A 2 9.64 14.04 -1.13
N LYS A 3 9.39 12.85 -1.67
CA LYS A 3 8.48 12.60 -2.79
C LYS A 3 7.08 12.31 -2.29
N VAL A 4 6.10 13.09 -2.75
CA VAL A 4 4.72 12.99 -2.28
C VAL A 4 3.79 12.69 -3.45
N ARG A 5 2.90 11.72 -3.25
CA ARG A 5 1.76 11.49 -4.14
C ARG A 5 0.48 11.95 -3.46
N VAL A 6 -0.25 12.86 -4.09
CA VAL A 6 -1.52 13.37 -3.57
C VAL A 6 -2.69 12.88 -4.43
N ARG A 7 -3.77 12.46 -3.76
CA ARG A 7 -5.05 12.04 -4.34
C ARG A 7 -6.21 12.63 -3.55
N GLY A 8 -7.40 12.61 -4.15
CA GLY A 8 -8.63 13.07 -3.52
C GLY A 8 -8.99 14.52 -3.83
N ILE A 9 -10.08 14.98 -3.23
CA ILE A 9 -10.66 16.30 -3.52
C ILE A 9 -9.75 17.47 -3.10
N TYR A 10 -8.88 17.25 -2.10
CA TYR A 10 -7.92 18.25 -1.61
C TYR A 10 -6.64 18.35 -2.45
N ALA A 11 -6.50 17.53 -3.50
CA ALA A 11 -5.23 17.34 -4.21
C ALA A 11 -4.64 18.65 -4.75
N THR A 12 -5.47 19.56 -5.25
CA THR A 12 -5.00 20.83 -5.81
C THR A 12 -4.30 21.71 -4.78
N ALA A 13 -4.98 21.98 -3.65
CA ALA A 13 -4.46 22.86 -2.62
C ALA A 13 -3.20 22.27 -1.96
N LEU A 14 -3.24 20.97 -1.65
CA LEU A 14 -2.11 20.26 -1.06
C LEU A 14 -0.92 20.19 -2.01
N THR A 15 -1.16 19.97 -3.32
CA THR A 15 -0.07 19.98 -4.31
C THR A 15 0.61 21.35 -4.35
N LYS A 16 -0.14 22.45 -4.37
CA LYS A 16 0.44 23.80 -4.37
C LYS A 16 1.27 24.06 -3.11
N LEU A 17 0.70 23.78 -1.94
CA LEU A 17 1.37 23.95 -0.64
C LEU A 17 2.68 23.18 -0.59
N LEU A 18 2.65 21.90 -0.99
CA LEU A 18 3.83 21.04 -0.95
C LEU A 18 4.89 21.48 -1.98
N LEU A 19 4.49 21.94 -3.17
CA LEU A 19 5.44 22.51 -4.13
C LEU A 19 6.15 23.76 -3.58
N ASP A 20 5.39 24.66 -2.94
CA ASP A 20 5.95 25.89 -2.36
C ASP A 20 6.94 25.61 -1.22
N LYS A 21 6.76 24.48 -0.54
CA LYS A 21 7.64 24.00 0.54
C LYS A 21 8.78 23.10 0.03
N GLY A 22 8.95 22.96 -1.28
CA GLY A 22 10.07 22.25 -1.91
C GLY A 22 9.96 20.72 -1.95
N PHE A 23 8.75 20.17 -1.85
CA PHE A 23 8.50 18.74 -2.04
C PHE A 23 8.42 18.37 -3.52
N THR A 24 8.80 17.13 -3.85
CA THR A 24 8.66 16.60 -5.21
C THR A 24 7.33 15.89 -5.37
N ILE A 25 6.49 16.33 -6.31
CA ILE A 25 5.22 15.68 -6.58
C ILE A 25 5.43 14.56 -7.59
N VAL A 26 5.08 13.32 -7.20
CA VAL A 26 5.22 12.13 -8.04
C VAL A 26 3.86 11.51 -8.35
N GLN A 27 3.78 10.87 -9.51
CA GLN A 27 2.55 10.28 -10.06
C GLN A 27 1.37 11.27 -10.02
N PRO A 28 1.49 12.54 -10.46
CA PRO A 28 0.36 13.46 -10.48
C PRO A 28 -0.76 12.92 -11.39
N SER A 29 -2.02 13.28 -11.12
CA SER A 29 -3.07 13.06 -12.13
C SER A 29 -2.86 14.02 -13.30
N LEU A 30 -3.43 13.71 -14.47
CA LEU A 30 -3.35 14.58 -15.65
C LEU A 30 -3.82 16.01 -15.32
N VAL A 31 -4.94 16.13 -14.62
CA VAL A 31 -5.49 17.42 -14.17
C VAL A 31 -4.52 18.22 -13.31
N ILE A 32 -3.79 17.56 -12.40
CA ILE A 32 -2.80 18.22 -11.53
C ILE A 32 -1.56 18.60 -12.34
N ALA A 33 -1.09 17.71 -13.21
CA ALA A 33 0.07 17.96 -14.07
C ALA A 33 -0.15 19.17 -14.99
N GLU A 34 -1.30 19.24 -15.64
CA GLU A 34 -1.70 20.37 -16.50
C GLU A 34 -1.83 21.66 -15.69
N ARG A 35 -2.53 21.60 -14.55
CA ARG A 35 -2.79 22.78 -13.70
C ARG A 35 -1.50 23.45 -13.21
N PHE A 36 -0.49 22.66 -12.84
CA PHE A 36 0.79 23.19 -12.36
C PHE A 36 1.89 23.18 -13.44
N LYS A 37 1.55 22.89 -14.69
CA LYS A 37 2.47 22.86 -15.85
C LYS A 37 3.74 22.03 -15.57
N MET A 38 3.56 20.85 -14.97
CA MET A 38 4.67 19.99 -14.56
C MET A 38 4.73 18.70 -15.37
N ALA A 39 5.94 18.21 -15.61
CA ALA A 39 6.16 16.89 -16.19
C ALA A 39 5.83 15.80 -15.16
N PRO A 40 5.03 14.78 -15.50
CA PRO A 40 4.75 13.67 -14.60
C PRO A 40 6.02 12.86 -14.28
N ILE A 41 6.29 12.66 -12.99
CA ILE A 41 7.39 11.82 -12.51
C ILE A 41 6.78 10.49 -12.03
N GLU A 42 7.10 9.37 -12.69
CA GLU A 42 6.58 8.01 -12.37
C GLU A 42 7.45 7.27 -11.34
N GLU A 43 7.91 7.97 -10.31
CA GLU A 43 8.65 7.39 -9.19
C GLU A 43 7.73 6.88 -8.08
N GLU A 44 8.29 6.08 -7.17
CA GLU A 44 7.58 5.71 -5.94
C GLU A 44 7.57 6.88 -4.96
N PRO A 45 6.40 7.18 -4.37
CA PRO A 45 6.28 8.20 -3.34
C PRO A 45 6.84 7.69 -2.01
N ASP A 46 7.44 8.60 -1.26
CA ASP A 46 7.79 8.39 0.15
C ASP A 46 6.55 8.60 1.03
N VAL A 47 5.69 9.57 0.66
CA VAL A 47 4.42 9.84 1.33
C VAL A 47 3.26 9.80 0.34
N VAL A 48 2.21 9.08 0.69
CA VAL A 48 0.93 9.09 -0.02
C VAL A 48 -0.08 9.86 0.83
N ILE A 49 -0.70 10.87 0.24
CA ILE A 49 -1.80 11.63 0.85
C ILE A 49 -3.07 11.37 0.05
N SER A 50 -4.13 10.95 0.72
CA SER A 50 -5.47 10.79 0.15
C SER A 50 -6.53 11.40 1.06
N ASP A 51 -7.68 11.76 0.51
CA ASP A 51 -8.83 12.14 1.30
C ASP A 51 -9.34 10.97 2.15
N LYS A 52 -9.91 11.30 3.31
CA LYS A 52 -10.65 10.33 4.12
C LYS A 52 -11.93 9.90 3.39
N GLU A 53 -12.50 8.77 3.80
CA GLU A 53 -13.73 8.25 3.22
C GLU A 53 -14.91 9.23 3.37
N ASP A 54 -15.05 9.82 4.57
CA ASP A 54 -16.02 10.89 4.88
C ASP A 54 -15.72 12.23 4.21
N LYS A 55 -14.62 12.32 3.45
CA LYS A 55 -14.11 13.55 2.80
C LYS A 55 -13.81 14.69 3.76
N HIS A 56 -13.85 14.48 5.07
CA HIS A 56 -13.60 15.48 6.11
C HIS A 56 -12.17 15.32 6.63
N GLY A 57 -11.20 15.68 5.79
CA GLY A 57 -9.77 15.62 6.07
C GLY A 57 -9.00 14.66 5.17
N VAL A 58 -7.72 14.46 5.50
CA VAL A 58 -6.80 13.63 4.73
C VAL A 58 -6.09 12.60 5.59
N LEU A 59 -5.71 11.49 4.96
CA LEU A 59 -4.82 10.46 5.48
C LEU A 59 -3.47 10.59 4.78
N ALA A 60 -2.40 10.71 5.56
CA ALA A 60 -1.03 10.71 5.05
C ALA A 60 -0.31 9.46 5.56
N VAL A 61 0.38 8.76 4.67
CA VAL A 61 1.12 7.53 5.01
C VAL A 61 2.48 7.52 4.35
N GLY A 62 3.50 7.15 5.12
CA GLY A 62 4.87 7.03 4.68
C GLY A 62 5.79 6.78 5.88
N PRO A 63 7.12 6.68 5.67
CA PRO A 63 8.08 6.62 6.76
C PRO A 63 8.00 7.87 7.66
N GLU A 64 8.26 7.70 8.96
CA GLU A 64 8.12 8.77 9.97
C GLU A 64 8.96 10.01 9.65
N GLU A 65 10.17 9.83 9.09
CA GLU A 65 11.03 10.94 8.64
C GLU A 65 10.31 11.84 7.62
N HIS A 66 9.74 11.23 6.58
CA HIS A 66 9.07 11.96 5.51
C HIS A 66 7.69 12.49 5.94
N LEU A 67 6.96 11.76 6.78
CA LEU A 67 5.71 12.23 7.38
C LEU A 67 5.95 13.47 8.24
N SER A 68 7.00 13.49 9.06
CA SER A 68 7.34 14.63 9.91
C SER A 68 7.58 15.90 9.09
N ALA A 69 8.24 15.78 7.93
CA ALA A 69 8.43 16.90 7.02
C ALA A 69 7.09 17.41 6.46
N VAL A 70 6.20 16.51 6.00
CA VAL A 70 4.88 16.89 5.50
C VAL A 70 4.03 17.55 6.59
N LEU A 71 4.03 17.01 7.80
CA LEU A 71 3.28 17.56 8.94
C LEU A 71 3.79 18.95 9.34
N LYS A 72 5.10 19.18 9.29
CA LYS A 72 5.70 20.50 9.52
C LYS A 72 5.20 21.50 8.48
N ALA A 73 5.25 21.15 7.20
CA ALA A 73 4.78 22.00 6.10
C ALA A 73 3.28 22.35 6.26
N LEU A 74 2.45 21.38 6.65
CA LEU A 74 1.02 21.61 6.89
C LEU A 74 0.77 22.53 8.09
N ARG A 75 1.50 22.36 9.20
CA ARG A 75 1.33 23.21 10.39
C ARG A 75 1.76 24.65 10.18
N GLU A 76 2.78 24.88 9.36
CA GLU A 76 3.23 26.23 9.02
C GLU A 76 2.17 27.01 8.22
N GLU A 77 1.44 26.34 7.33
CA GLU A 77 0.41 26.97 6.49
C GLU A 77 -0.99 26.96 7.15
N ALA A 78 -1.28 25.91 7.91
CA ALA A 78 -2.55 25.71 8.61
C ALA A 78 -2.30 25.31 10.08
N PRO A 79 -2.03 26.30 10.97
CA PRO A 79 -1.72 26.05 12.37
C PRO A 79 -2.80 25.28 13.13
N ASP A 80 -4.07 25.47 12.75
CA ASP A 80 -5.23 24.84 13.38
C ASP A 80 -5.46 23.38 12.92
N THR A 81 -4.52 22.78 12.18
CA THR A 81 -4.64 21.41 11.68
C THR A 81 -4.61 20.40 12.83
N ILE A 82 -5.70 19.65 13.00
CA ILE A 82 -5.78 18.53 13.96
C ILE A 82 -5.09 17.31 13.36
N ILE A 83 -4.05 16.82 14.03
CA ILE A 83 -3.29 15.65 13.61
C ILE A 83 -3.54 14.50 14.58
N ARG A 84 -3.92 13.34 14.05
CA ARG A 84 -4.08 12.09 14.82
C ARG A 84 -3.17 11.04 14.20
N LYS A 85 -2.21 10.54 14.97
CA LYS A 85 -1.37 9.40 14.58
C LYS A 85 -2.16 8.11 14.80
N ALA A 86 -2.16 7.23 13.81
CA ALA A 86 -2.72 5.89 13.97
C ALA A 86 -1.81 5.08 14.90
N PRO A 87 -2.36 4.26 15.82
CA PRO A 87 -1.55 3.38 16.66
C PRO A 87 -1.10 2.11 15.91
N PHE A 88 -1.22 2.06 14.59
CA PHE A 88 -0.88 0.92 13.74
C PHE A 88 -0.31 1.42 12.41
N GLU A 89 0.43 0.55 11.75
CA GLU A 89 1.03 0.80 10.47
C GLU A 89 0.16 0.21 9.36
N LEU A 90 -0.12 0.99 8.33
CA LEU A 90 -0.80 0.48 7.16
C LEU A 90 0.15 -0.44 6.37
N TRP A 91 -0.39 -1.48 5.75
CA TRP A 91 0.32 -2.54 5.04
C TRP A 91 1.20 -3.45 5.92
N ALA A 92 1.39 -3.13 7.19
CA ALA A 92 2.09 -3.99 8.12
C ALA A 92 1.30 -5.27 8.41
N ILE A 93 2.05 -6.35 8.65
CA ILE A 93 1.53 -7.67 9.01
C ILE A 93 1.73 -7.83 10.52
N TYR A 94 0.66 -8.24 11.20
CA TYR A 94 0.62 -8.43 12.64
C TYR A 94 0.24 -9.88 12.95
N LYS A 95 0.79 -10.43 14.04
CA LYS A 95 0.17 -11.55 14.74
C LYS A 95 -0.98 -10.99 15.59
N GLY A 96 -2.20 -11.22 15.15
CA GLY A 96 -3.42 -10.81 15.83
C GLY A 96 -4.06 -11.94 16.64
N VAL A 97 -4.95 -11.59 17.57
CA VAL A 97 -5.79 -12.54 18.30
C VAL A 97 -7.25 -12.24 17.97
N VAL A 98 -8.02 -13.26 17.57
CA VAL A 98 -9.45 -13.08 17.31
C VAL A 98 -10.17 -12.76 18.62
N LEU A 99 -10.90 -11.64 18.65
CA LEU A 99 -11.64 -11.18 19.82
C LEU A 99 -13.13 -11.53 19.72
N ASP A 100 -13.70 -11.43 18.52
CA ASP A 100 -15.12 -11.65 18.26
C ASP A 100 -15.29 -12.12 16.80
N GLU A 101 -15.67 -13.37 16.60
CA GLU A 101 -15.91 -13.94 15.27
C GLU A 101 -17.14 -13.29 14.60
N THR A 102 -18.21 -13.02 15.36
CA THR A 102 -19.46 -12.47 14.83
C THR A 102 -19.25 -11.05 14.29
N LYS A 103 -18.50 -10.25 15.05
CA LYS A 103 -18.12 -8.88 14.66
C LYS A 103 -16.82 -8.82 13.84
N ARG A 104 -16.18 -9.96 13.60
CA ARG A 104 -14.93 -10.10 12.87
C ARG A 104 -13.81 -9.20 13.42
N LEU A 105 -13.71 -9.13 14.75
CA LEU A 105 -12.74 -8.28 15.45
C LEU A 105 -11.46 -9.06 15.75
N VAL A 106 -10.32 -8.43 15.44
CA VAL A 106 -8.99 -8.95 15.75
C VAL A 106 -8.21 -7.88 16.48
N GLY A 107 -7.63 -8.24 17.62
CA GLY A 107 -6.70 -7.41 18.36
C GLY A 107 -5.29 -7.60 17.82
N ILE A 108 -4.63 -6.51 17.43
CA ILE A 108 -3.24 -6.50 16.93
C ILE A 108 -2.26 -5.93 17.97
N GLY A 109 -2.65 -5.96 19.25
CA GLY A 109 -1.91 -5.37 20.37
C GLY A 109 -2.14 -3.87 20.50
N SER A 110 -1.75 -3.09 19.49
CA SER A 110 -1.85 -1.62 19.52
C SER A 110 -3.22 -1.06 19.13
N ALA A 111 -4.06 -1.89 18.51
CA ALA A 111 -5.41 -1.53 18.09
C ALA A 111 -6.31 -2.76 17.96
N THR A 112 -7.60 -2.51 17.82
CA THR A 112 -8.59 -3.51 17.39
C THR A 112 -9.05 -3.17 15.97
N GLY A 113 -8.88 -4.12 15.06
CA GLY A 113 -9.29 -4.00 13.66
C GLY A 113 -10.45 -4.91 13.30
N VAL A 114 -11.04 -4.65 12.13
CA VAL A 114 -12.14 -5.43 11.55
C VAL A 114 -11.61 -6.18 10.33
N LEU A 115 -11.88 -7.48 10.22
CA LEU A 115 -11.51 -8.27 9.04
C LEU A 115 -12.38 -7.91 7.83
N THR A 116 -11.72 -7.49 6.75
CA THR A 116 -12.28 -7.29 5.40
C THR A 116 -12.66 -8.61 4.74
N GLY A 117 -13.44 -8.51 3.66
CA GLY A 117 -13.63 -9.61 2.72
C GLY A 117 -14.61 -10.68 3.19
N GLN A 118 -15.65 -10.86 2.38
CA GLN A 118 -16.41 -12.08 2.25
C GLN A 118 -15.47 -13.16 1.68
N GLY A 119 -14.76 -13.87 2.54
CA GLY A 119 -14.47 -15.29 2.26
C GLY A 119 -15.78 -16.03 2.47
N SER A 120 -16.04 -17.06 1.65
CA SER A 120 -17.00 -18.11 1.98
C SER A 120 -16.94 -18.45 3.46
N ALA A 121 -18.07 -18.91 4.01
CA ALA A 121 -18.20 -19.42 5.37
C ALA A 121 -17.30 -20.63 5.66
N GLU A 122 -16.00 -20.44 5.54
CA GLU A 122 -14.92 -21.33 5.98
C GLU A 122 -14.38 -20.65 7.23
N GLU A 123 -14.96 -21.10 8.34
CA GLU A 123 -14.55 -20.91 9.73
C GLU A 123 -13.70 -19.66 9.99
N LEU A 124 -14.38 -18.57 10.33
CA LEU A 124 -13.70 -17.49 11.03
C LEU A 124 -12.97 -18.13 12.23
N PRO A 125 -11.66 -17.87 12.38
CA PRO A 125 -10.90 -18.44 13.48
C PRO A 125 -11.58 -18.09 14.80
N ARG A 126 -11.62 -19.05 15.72
CA ARG A 126 -12.42 -18.90 16.95
C ARG A 126 -11.82 -17.82 17.85
N PRO A 127 -12.64 -17.19 18.71
CA PRO A 127 -12.14 -16.27 19.72
C PRO A 127 -10.98 -16.88 20.51
N GLY A 128 -9.88 -16.14 20.61
CA GLY A 128 -8.63 -16.56 21.25
C GLY A 128 -7.60 -17.18 20.30
N GLU A 129 -7.96 -17.54 19.07
CA GLU A 129 -7.00 -18.06 18.09
C GLU A 129 -6.08 -16.94 17.57
N GLU A 130 -4.81 -17.29 17.39
CA GLU A 130 -3.81 -16.39 16.82
C GLU A 130 -3.83 -16.48 15.30
N VAL A 131 -3.83 -15.32 14.64
CA VAL A 131 -3.95 -15.21 13.18
C VAL A 131 -2.96 -14.21 12.62
N LEU A 132 -2.45 -14.49 11.42
CA LEU A 132 -1.65 -13.52 10.68
C LEU A 132 -2.58 -12.59 9.91
N VAL A 133 -2.49 -11.27 10.18
CA VAL A 133 -3.35 -10.27 9.56
C VAL A 133 -2.55 -9.10 9.00
N GLN A 134 -2.91 -8.62 7.82
CA GLN A 134 -2.33 -7.41 7.22
C GLN A 134 -3.32 -6.24 7.30
N VAL A 135 -2.84 -5.05 7.68
CA VAL A 135 -3.66 -3.83 7.62
C VAL A 135 -3.77 -3.37 6.17
N VAL A 136 -4.94 -3.52 5.55
CA VAL A 136 -5.15 -3.17 4.13
C VAL A 136 -5.60 -1.73 3.92
N ARG A 137 -6.29 -1.14 4.90
CA ARG A 137 -6.71 0.26 4.92
C ARG A 137 -7.04 0.72 6.34
N ALA A 138 -7.23 2.02 6.52
CA ALA A 138 -7.73 2.60 7.76
C ALA A 138 -9.10 3.23 7.51
N GLU A 139 -10.06 2.91 8.37
CA GLU A 139 -11.45 3.34 8.26
C GLU A 139 -11.93 3.83 9.63
N GLY A 140 -12.41 5.06 9.71
CA GLY A 140 -12.80 5.67 11.00
C GLY A 140 -11.69 5.69 12.08
N GLY A 141 -10.42 5.67 11.68
CA GLY A 141 -9.27 5.58 12.60
C GLY A 141 -8.99 4.17 13.12
N LYS A 142 -9.69 3.15 12.61
CA LYS A 142 -9.47 1.73 12.94
C LYS A 142 -8.79 1.01 11.77
N PRO A 143 -7.98 -0.02 12.04
CA PRO A 143 -7.39 -0.83 10.98
C PRO A 143 -8.44 -1.77 10.39
N VAL A 144 -8.49 -1.84 9.07
CA VAL A 144 -9.20 -2.89 8.33
C VAL A 144 -8.17 -3.94 7.95
N LEU A 145 -8.44 -5.18 8.32
CA LEU A 145 -7.47 -6.28 8.34
C LEU A 145 -7.81 -7.33 7.29
N SER A 146 -6.81 -8.00 6.72
CA SER A 146 -6.98 -9.12 5.79
C SER A 146 -6.22 -10.35 6.32
N LEU A 147 -6.85 -11.53 6.24
CA LEU A 147 -6.19 -12.82 6.50
C LEU A 147 -5.32 -13.30 5.32
N LEU A 148 -5.33 -12.55 4.21
CA LEU A 148 -4.53 -12.80 3.02
C LEU A 148 -3.42 -11.74 2.96
N PRO A 149 -2.34 -11.86 3.77
CA PRO A 149 -1.23 -10.94 3.70
C PRO A 149 -0.54 -11.02 2.34
N THR A 150 0.05 -9.90 1.94
CA THR A 150 0.83 -9.76 0.71
C THR A 150 2.15 -9.07 1.01
N LEU A 151 3.24 -9.52 0.39
CA LEU A 151 4.56 -8.89 0.51
C LEU A 151 4.87 -8.11 -0.76
N ARG A 152 5.16 -6.83 -0.60
CA ARG A 152 5.37 -5.92 -1.74
C ARG A 152 6.86 -5.68 -1.95
N GLY A 153 7.37 -6.17 -3.09
CA GLY A 153 8.72 -5.89 -3.58
C GLY A 153 8.74 -4.69 -4.53
N LYS A 154 9.91 -4.42 -5.11
CA LYS A 154 10.13 -3.31 -6.04
C LYS A 154 9.38 -3.54 -7.36
N PHE A 155 9.40 -4.78 -7.85
CA PHE A 155 8.85 -5.17 -9.15
C PHE A 155 7.67 -6.12 -9.02
N ALA A 156 7.58 -6.88 -7.93
CA ALA A 156 6.51 -7.84 -7.71
C ALA A 156 5.75 -7.62 -6.40
N THR A 157 4.63 -8.32 -6.24
CA THR A 157 3.92 -8.47 -4.98
C THR A 157 3.61 -9.95 -4.80
N LEU A 158 4.19 -10.56 -3.79
CA LEU A 158 3.95 -11.95 -3.41
C LEU A 158 2.60 -12.06 -2.68
N ARG A 159 1.84 -13.09 -3.03
CA ARG A 159 0.52 -13.41 -2.47
C ARG A 159 0.52 -14.87 -2.02
N PRO A 160 0.99 -15.15 -0.80
CA PRO A 160 1.23 -16.53 -0.36
C PRO A 160 -0.01 -17.42 -0.33
N PHE A 161 -1.18 -16.83 -0.08
CA PHE A 161 -2.45 -17.57 0.05
C PHE A 161 -3.39 -17.42 -1.15
N GLN A 162 -2.91 -16.86 -2.26
CA GLN A 162 -3.73 -16.62 -3.45
C GLN A 162 -2.97 -17.09 -4.69
N PRO A 163 -3.12 -18.37 -5.07
CA PRO A 163 -2.34 -18.93 -6.16
C PRO A 163 -2.59 -18.22 -7.48
N GLY A 164 -1.56 -18.18 -8.32
CA GLY A 164 -1.64 -17.66 -9.68
C GLY A 164 -0.83 -16.39 -9.93
N VAL A 165 -0.56 -16.17 -11.20
CA VAL A 165 0.29 -15.08 -11.68
C VAL A 165 -0.56 -14.00 -12.32
N GLU A 166 -0.39 -12.77 -11.85
CA GLU A 166 -0.99 -11.57 -12.43
C GLU A 166 0.09 -10.62 -12.96
N VAL A 167 -0.23 -9.92 -14.04
CA VAL A 167 0.58 -8.83 -14.58
C VAL A 167 -0.24 -7.56 -14.49
N SER A 168 0.34 -6.46 -14.01
CA SER A 168 -0.37 -5.18 -13.92
C SER A 168 -0.92 -4.75 -15.28
N ASP A 169 -2.18 -4.29 -15.31
CA ASP A 169 -2.86 -3.77 -16.52
C ASP A 169 -2.17 -2.56 -17.18
N LYS A 170 -1.21 -1.93 -16.48
CA LYS A 170 -0.38 -0.86 -17.02
C LYS A 170 0.69 -1.39 -17.98
N ILE A 171 0.98 -2.68 -17.99
CA ILE A 171 1.90 -3.34 -18.90
C ILE A 171 1.09 -3.83 -20.10
N ARG A 172 0.96 -2.95 -21.10
CA ARG A 172 0.13 -3.18 -22.29
C ARG A 172 0.80 -4.06 -23.36
N ASP A 173 2.11 -4.22 -23.26
CA ASP A 173 2.89 -5.09 -24.15
C ASP A 173 2.59 -6.55 -23.83
N VAL A 174 1.89 -7.21 -24.75
CA VAL A 174 1.43 -8.60 -24.60
C VAL A 174 2.59 -9.59 -24.55
N GLU A 175 3.62 -9.40 -25.37
CA GLU A 175 4.80 -10.28 -25.37
C GLU A 175 5.56 -10.15 -24.05
N LYS A 176 5.72 -8.92 -23.56
CA LYS A 176 6.37 -8.68 -22.28
C LYS A 176 5.57 -9.25 -21.11
N ALA A 177 4.26 -9.06 -21.12
CA ALA A 177 3.37 -9.62 -20.12
C ALA A 177 3.45 -11.16 -20.10
N ALA A 178 3.48 -11.81 -21.27
CA ALA A 178 3.64 -13.25 -21.39
C ALA A 178 4.98 -13.73 -20.80
N LYS A 179 6.10 -13.07 -21.16
CA LYS A 179 7.44 -13.39 -20.62
C LYS A 179 7.50 -13.24 -19.10
N LEU A 180 6.91 -12.16 -18.56
CA LEU A 180 6.81 -11.97 -17.11
C LEU A 180 5.99 -13.08 -16.45
N ALA A 181 4.88 -13.49 -17.08
CA ALA A 181 4.05 -14.56 -16.56
C ALA A 181 4.78 -15.91 -16.52
N GLU A 182 5.54 -16.24 -17.58
CA GLU A 182 6.38 -17.44 -17.65
C GLU A 182 7.49 -17.40 -16.59
N LEU A 183 8.18 -16.26 -16.45
CA LEU A 183 9.22 -16.09 -15.43
C LEU A 183 8.67 -16.33 -14.02
N ALA A 184 7.52 -15.76 -13.69
CA ALA A 184 6.90 -16.00 -12.38
C ALA A 184 6.53 -17.47 -12.17
N ARG A 185 5.94 -18.15 -13.17
CA ARG A 185 5.64 -19.59 -13.07
C ARG A 185 6.87 -20.45 -12.86
N SER A 186 8.02 -20.04 -13.41
CA SER A 186 9.29 -20.75 -13.21
C SER A 186 9.89 -20.56 -11.82
N LEU A 187 9.50 -19.50 -11.10
CA LEU A 187 10.08 -19.12 -9.81
C LEU A 187 9.19 -19.49 -8.62
N LEU A 188 7.88 -19.61 -8.80
CA LEU A 188 6.95 -19.89 -7.72
C LEU A 188 6.76 -21.39 -7.51
N SER A 189 6.68 -21.81 -6.25
CA SER A 189 6.19 -23.13 -5.86
C SER A 189 4.66 -23.20 -5.93
N GLU A 190 4.12 -24.42 -5.83
CA GLU A 190 2.68 -24.67 -5.83
C GLU A 190 1.99 -23.95 -4.65
N GLY A 191 0.82 -23.36 -4.90
CA GLY A 191 0.04 -22.63 -3.89
C GLY A 191 0.35 -21.13 -3.78
N LEU A 192 1.52 -20.67 -4.22
CA LEU A 192 1.87 -19.24 -4.18
C LEU A 192 1.34 -18.46 -5.38
N GLY A 193 1.03 -17.19 -5.16
CA GLY A 193 0.76 -16.24 -6.22
C GLY A 193 1.72 -15.07 -6.26
N LEU A 194 1.81 -14.43 -7.41
CA LEU A 194 2.64 -13.26 -7.64
C LEU A 194 1.94 -12.28 -8.57
N ARG A 195 2.03 -11.00 -8.28
CA ARG A 195 1.60 -9.93 -9.17
C ARG A 195 2.77 -9.07 -9.60
N TRP A 196 3.06 -9.03 -10.90
CA TRP A 196 4.03 -8.07 -11.45
C TRP A 196 3.47 -6.66 -11.43
N ARG A 197 4.24 -5.73 -10.85
CA ARG A 197 3.95 -4.30 -10.78
C ARG A 197 4.39 -3.62 -12.09
N SER A 198 3.86 -2.44 -12.38
CA SER A 198 4.17 -1.71 -13.62
C SER A 198 5.67 -1.46 -13.86
N LYS A 199 6.47 -1.29 -12.79
CA LYS A 199 7.95 -1.14 -12.88
C LYS A 199 8.65 -2.39 -13.45
N ALA A 200 8.05 -3.58 -13.31
CA ALA A 200 8.61 -4.81 -13.87
C ALA A 200 8.78 -4.73 -15.40
N ALA A 201 7.96 -3.91 -16.06
CA ALA A 201 8.06 -3.69 -17.50
C ALA A 201 9.33 -2.95 -17.93
N GLN A 202 10.20 -2.50 -17.04
CA GLN A 202 11.47 -1.84 -17.41
C GLN A 202 12.70 -2.53 -16.79
N ALA A 203 12.50 -3.54 -15.94
CA ALA A 203 13.57 -4.22 -15.23
C ALA A 203 14.19 -5.34 -16.07
N GLY A 204 15.46 -5.64 -15.81
CA GLY A 204 16.12 -6.81 -16.35
C GLY A 204 15.66 -8.11 -15.66
N GLU A 205 15.77 -9.24 -16.35
CA GLU A 205 15.33 -10.55 -15.82
C GLU A 205 16.00 -10.91 -14.49
N GLU A 206 17.30 -10.62 -14.34
CA GLU A 206 18.04 -10.90 -13.11
C GLU A 206 17.56 -10.03 -11.93
N GLU A 207 17.20 -8.76 -12.16
CA GLU A 207 16.61 -7.91 -11.13
C GLU A 207 15.23 -8.42 -10.69
N LEU A 208 14.42 -8.89 -11.64
CA LEU A 208 13.11 -9.48 -11.38
C LEU A 208 13.24 -10.75 -10.54
N LYS A 209 14.16 -11.65 -10.90
CA LYS A 209 14.46 -12.87 -10.13
C LYS A 209 14.93 -12.55 -8.72
N ALA A 210 15.82 -11.57 -8.57
CA ALA A 210 16.32 -11.15 -7.28
C ALA A 210 15.20 -10.61 -6.38
N ASP A 211 14.31 -9.77 -6.92
CA ASP A 211 13.14 -9.23 -6.18
C ASP A 211 12.19 -10.35 -5.74
N VAL A 212 11.88 -11.31 -6.61
CA VAL A 212 11.03 -12.46 -6.25
C VAL A 212 11.70 -13.34 -5.19
N LYS A 213 12.99 -13.66 -5.34
CA LYS A 213 13.71 -14.46 -4.34
C LYS A 213 13.77 -13.77 -2.97
N ALA A 214 13.97 -12.45 -2.94
CA ALA A 214 13.93 -11.69 -1.70
C ALA A 214 12.54 -11.74 -1.04
N LEU A 215 11.46 -11.67 -1.83
CA LEU A 215 10.10 -11.79 -1.31
C LEU A 215 9.80 -13.19 -0.76
N LEU A 216 10.29 -14.25 -1.41
CA LEU A 216 10.13 -15.62 -0.94
C LEU A 216 10.90 -15.83 0.37
N ALA A 217 12.16 -15.39 0.43
CA ALA A 217 12.97 -15.48 1.64
C ALA A 217 12.35 -14.72 2.82
N ALA A 218 11.77 -13.54 2.58
CA ALA A 218 11.07 -12.75 3.60
C ALA A 218 9.72 -13.35 4.03
N TRP A 219 9.15 -14.27 3.26
CA TRP A 219 7.93 -15.00 3.64
C TRP A 219 8.23 -16.26 4.45
N ASP A 220 9.38 -16.88 4.20
CA ASP A 220 9.81 -18.09 4.89
C ASP A 220 10.39 -17.79 6.30
N GLU A 221 10.63 -16.52 6.63
CA GLU A 221 11.07 -16.02 7.96
C GLU A 221 9.87 -15.80 8.91
#